data_AF-A0A6N2D4T7-F1
#
_entry.id   AF-A0A6N2D4T7-F1
#
_cell.length_a   1.000
_cell.length_b   1.000
_cell.length_c   1.000
_cell.angle_alpha   90.00
_cell.angle_beta   90.00
_cell.angle_gamma   90.00
#
_symmetry.space_group_name_H-M   'P 1'
#
loop_
_entity.id
_entity.type
_entity.pdbx_description
1 polymer ?
#
loop_
_entity_poly.entity_id
_entity_poly.type
_entity_poly.pdbx_seq_one_letter_code
_entity_poly.pdbx_strand_id
1 'polypeptide(L)'
;MRVREVGEGDVFALGGRTFRVLETDGHDRYHVSYLEVETGRLFLGDVVLATPVPLSPWHGDSAGQWLRSVRRVEELGEGQGEDARALGVRAVRIIPGHGMPSTLVAPSAARARNIFLKQFEAVRSALGDGRPTHPVEAVEGMLGDGRGRNAQRTSALVSTGLQILLELAEREAVERLDDGLFVAHGPVPPWEGIWPEGAK
;
A
#
# COMPACT_ATOMS: atom_id res chain seq x y z
N MET A 1 -9.97 -29.30 11.17
CA MET A 1 -9.95 -27.81 11.10
C MET A 1 -11.00 -27.40 10.08
N ARG A 2 -11.93 -26.50 10.44
CA ARG A 2 -12.86 -25.91 9.46
C ARG A 2 -12.36 -24.52 9.13
N VAL A 3 -12.18 -24.22 7.85
CA VAL A 3 -11.88 -22.88 7.35
C VAL A 3 -13.21 -22.23 7.03
N ARG A 4 -13.38 -20.96 7.43
CA ARG A 4 -14.53 -20.12 7.06
C ARG A 4 -14.01 -18.94 6.26
N GLU A 5 -14.60 -18.73 5.10
CA GLU A 5 -14.38 -17.53 4.29
C GLU A 5 -15.05 -16.32 4.95
N VAL A 6 -14.41 -15.16 4.84
CA VAL A 6 -14.90 -13.87 5.32
C VAL A 6 -14.68 -12.82 4.24
N GLY A 7 -15.55 -11.82 4.18
CA GLY A 7 -15.44 -10.70 3.23
C GLY A 7 -15.83 -9.35 3.84
N GLU A 8 -15.84 -8.30 3.03
CA GLU A 8 -16.21 -6.95 3.46
C GLU A 8 -17.50 -6.91 4.29
N GLY A 9 -17.42 -6.28 5.45
CA GLY A 9 -18.58 -6.05 6.31
C GLY A 9 -19.03 -7.25 7.15
N ASP A 10 -18.45 -8.43 6.96
CA ASP A 10 -18.73 -9.58 7.82
C ASP A 10 -18.45 -9.26 9.29
N VAL A 11 -19.28 -9.79 10.18
CA VAL A 11 -19.17 -9.60 11.62
C VAL A 11 -19.03 -10.94 12.32
N PHE A 12 -18.10 -11.03 13.27
CA PHE A 12 -17.93 -12.21 14.12
C PHE A 12 -17.58 -11.83 15.56
N ALA A 13 -17.92 -12.73 16.49
CA ALA A 13 -17.59 -12.60 17.89
C ALA A 13 -16.39 -13.50 18.24
N LEU A 14 -15.40 -12.95 18.95
CA LEU A 14 -14.24 -13.69 19.45
C LEU A 14 -13.82 -13.15 20.81
N GLY A 15 -13.77 -14.03 21.83
CA GLY A 15 -13.35 -13.64 23.18
C GLY A 15 -14.20 -12.53 23.81
N GLY A 16 -15.51 -12.51 23.52
CA GLY A 16 -16.44 -11.49 24.04
C GLY A 16 -16.34 -10.12 23.35
N ARG A 17 -15.70 -10.04 22.19
CA ARG A 17 -15.54 -8.81 21.39
C ARG A 17 -16.15 -8.99 20.01
N THR A 18 -16.61 -7.89 19.41
CA THR A 18 -17.20 -7.89 18.07
C THR A 18 -16.20 -7.34 17.07
N PHE A 19 -15.91 -8.12 16.04
CA PHE A 19 -15.02 -7.73 14.95
C PHE A 19 -15.81 -7.56 13.67
N ARG A 20 -15.55 -6.46 12.97
CA ARG A 20 -15.97 -6.27 11.59
C ARG A 20 -14.78 -6.45 10.66
N VAL A 21 -15.00 -7.18 9.57
CA VAL A 21 -14.02 -7.38 8.50
C VAL A 21 -14.06 -6.17 7.57
N LEU A 22 -12.88 -5.65 7.26
CA LEU A 22 -12.67 -4.58 6.29
C LEU A 22 -11.73 -5.12 5.22
N GLU A 23 -12.17 -5.16 3.97
CA GLU A 23 -11.30 -5.42 2.83
C GLU A 23 -10.26 -4.31 2.72
N THR A 24 -9.00 -4.71 2.75
CA THR A 24 -7.84 -3.82 2.72
C THR A 24 -6.79 -4.42 1.80
N ASP A 25 -7.25 -4.79 0.60
CA ASP A 25 -6.47 -5.43 -0.45
C ASP A 25 -5.37 -4.54 -1.02
N GLY A 26 -4.55 -5.14 -1.89
CA GLY A 26 -3.50 -4.49 -2.66
C GLY A 26 -2.09 -4.86 -2.23
N HIS A 27 -1.83 -5.21 -0.96
CA HIS A 27 -0.60 -5.93 -0.57
C HIS A 27 -0.77 -7.46 -0.64
N ASP A 28 -2.01 -7.91 -0.68
CA ASP A 28 -2.39 -9.26 -1.07
C ASP A 28 -3.82 -9.14 -1.60
N ARG A 29 -4.13 -9.89 -2.66
CA ARG A 29 -5.45 -9.88 -3.33
C ARG A 29 -6.64 -10.24 -2.44
N TYR A 30 -6.39 -10.84 -1.27
CA TYR A 30 -7.39 -11.27 -0.30
C TYR A 30 -7.14 -10.67 1.09
N HIS A 31 -6.33 -9.61 1.18
CA HIS A 31 -6.02 -9.00 2.46
C HIS A 31 -7.26 -8.37 3.11
N VAL A 32 -7.46 -8.68 4.40
CA VAL A 32 -8.48 -8.07 5.24
C VAL A 32 -7.91 -7.56 6.55
N SER A 33 -8.47 -6.46 7.04
CA SER A 33 -8.26 -5.92 8.37
C SER A 33 -9.47 -6.20 9.26
N TYR A 34 -9.25 -6.24 10.57
CA TYR A 34 -10.33 -6.47 11.54
C TYR A 34 -10.48 -5.29 12.48
N LEU A 35 -11.68 -4.72 12.55
CA LEU A 35 -12.01 -3.63 13.45
C LEU A 35 -12.80 -4.15 14.66
N GLU A 36 -12.22 -4.02 15.85
CA GLU A 36 -12.93 -4.21 17.12
C GLU A 36 -13.83 -3.00 17.38
N VAL A 37 -15.13 -3.15 17.13
CA VAL A 37 -16.08 -2.04 17.06
C VAL A 37 -16.20 -1.30 18.39
N GLU A 38 -16.14 -2.01 19.51
CA GLU A 38 -16.34 -1.44 20.85
C GLU A 38 -15.21 -0.52 21.28
N THR A 39 -14.00 -0.73 20.77
CA THR A 39 -12.79 -0.02 21.25
C THR A 39 -12.03 0.71 20.16
N GLY A 40 -12.43 0.57 18.89
CA GLY A 40 -11.73 1.19 17.76
C GLY A 40 -10.32 0.64 17.56
N ARG A 41 -10.04 -0.60 17.98
CA ARG A 41 -8.76 -1.28 17.69
C ARG A 41 -8.84 -1.90 16.30
N LEU A 42 -7.87 -1.56 15.47
CA LEU A 42 -7.78 -2.00 14.09
C LEU A 42 -6.58 -2.93 13.91
N PHE A 43 -6.85 -4.20 13.65
CA PHE A 43 -5.85 -5.22 13.32
C PHE A 43 -5.61 -5.15 11.82
N LEU A 44 -4.43 -4.66 11.42
CA LEU A 44 -4.18 -4.19 10.05
C LEU A 44 -3.51 -5.21 9.14
N GLY A 45 -3.02 -6.32 9.68
CA GLY A 45 -2.07 -7.16 8.96
C GLY A 45 -0.93 -6.28 8.40
N ASP A 46 -0.63 -6.43 7.12
CA ASP A 46 0.54 -5.83 6.49
C ASP A 46 0.22 -4.59 5.63
N VAL A 47 -0.97 -4.00 5.78
CA VAL A 47 -1.38 -2.80 5.01
C VAL A 47 -0.63 -1.54 5.45
N VAL A 48 -0.43 -1.35 6.76
CA VAL A 48 0.35 -0.22 7.31
C VAL A 48 1.35 -0.76 8.32
N LEU A 49 2.64 -0.62 8.00
CA LEU A 49 3.75 -1.12 8.81
C LEU A 49 4.69 0.01 9.26
N ALA A 50 5.53 -0.29 10.26
CA ALA A 50 6.60 0.63 10.67
C ALA A 50 7.68 0.79 9.58
N THR A 51 7.85 -0.22 8.75
CA THR A 51 8.71 -0.24 7.56
C THR A 51 7.89 -0.09 6.28
N PRO A 52 8.50 0.21 5.13
CA PRO A 52 7.79 0.15 3.84
C PRO A 52 7.16 -1.24 3.64
N VAL A 53 5.91 -1.26 3.17
CA VAL A 53 5.20 -2.48 2.78
C VAL A 53 5.77 -2.95 1.44
N PRO A 54 6.26 -4.19 1.33
CA PRO A 54 6.72 -4.72 0.06
C PRO A 54 5.52 -5.02 -0.84
N LEU A 55 5.42 -4.36 -1.99
CA LEU A 55 4.44 -4.73 -3.02
C LEU A 55 5.11 -5.62 -4.06
N SER A 56 4.47 -6.74 -4.40
CA SER A 56 5.03 -7.81 -5.21
C SER A 56 4.01 -8.31 -6.23
N PRO A 57 4.26 -8.17 -7.55
CA PRO A 57 3.32 -8.65 -8.57
C PRO A 57 3.08 -10.16 -8.50
N TRP A 58 4.01 -10.92 -7.90
CA TRP A 58 3.89 -12.36 -7.72
C TRP A 58 2.89 -12.77 -6.63
N HIS A 59 2.49 -11.85 -5.76
CA HIS A 59 1.44 -12.06 -4.76
C HIS A 59 0.07 -11.52 -5.22
N GLY A 60 -0.01 -11.00 -6.46
CA GLY A 60 -1.21 -10.37 -6.98
C GLY A 60 -1.44 -8.98 -6.36
N ASP A 61 -0.36 -8.31 -5.95
CA ASP A 61 -0.42 -7.00 -5.36
C ASP A 61 -0.83 -5.94 -6.38
N SER A 62 -1.42 -4.86 -5.88
CA SER A 62 -1.66 -3.64 -6.63
C SER A 62 -1.37 -2.42 -5.76
N ALA A 63 -0.48 -1.56 -6.24
CA ALA A 63 -0.17 -0.27 -5.66
C ALA A 63 -1.39 0.66 -5.67
N GLY A 64 -2.14 0.68 -6.78
CA GLY A 64 -3.45 1.32 -6.88
C GLY A 64 -4.41 0.94 -5.75
N GLN A 65 -4.66 -0.35 -5.59
CA GLN A 65 -5.56 -0.89 -4.57
C GLN A 65 -5.02 -0.65 -3.15
N TRP A 66 -3.74 -0.92 -2.93
CA TRP A 66 -3.09 -0.74 -1.63
C TRP A 66 -3.16 0.71 -1.16
N LEU A 67 -2.98 1.69 -2.06
CA LEU A 67 -3.07 3.10 -1.68
C LEU A 67 -4.49 3.49 -1.26
N ARG A 68 -5.53 2.89 -1.86
CA ARG A 68 -6.92 3.07 -1.41
C ARG A 68 -7.11 2.48 -0.01
N SER A 69 -6.59 1.29 0.23
CA SER A 69 -6.62 0.64 1.56
C SER A 69 -5.91 1.51 2.62
N VAL A 70 -4.76 2.10 2.30
CA VAL A 70 -4.05 3.02 3.19
C VAL A 70 -4.87 4.28 3.47
N ARG A 71 -5.50 4.89 2.44
CA ARG A 71 -6.38 6.06 2.61
C ARG A 71 -7.60 5.73 3.49
N ARG A 72 -8.22 4.57 3.30
CA ARG A 72 -9.33 4.06 4.13
C ARG A 72 -8.92 4.00 5.61
N VAL A 73 -7.70 3.52 5.90
CA VAL A 73 -7.16 3.48 7.28
C VAL A 73 -6.91 4.88 7.84
N GLU A 74 -6.43 5.81 7.01
CA GLU A 74 -6.24 7.21 7.39
C GLU A 74 -7.56 7.86 7.78
N GLU A 75 -8.59 7.75 6.93
CA GLU A 75 -9.94 8.27 7.17
C GLU A 75 -10.56 7.68 8.45
N LEU A 76 -10.48 6.36 8.63
CA LEU A 76 -10.91 5.68 9.86
C LEU A 76 -10.20 6.22 11.10
N GLY A 77 -8.90 6.52 10.98
CA GLY A 77 -8.08 7.11 12.03
C GLY A 77 -8.45 8.56 12.36
N GLU A 78 -9.04 9.29 11.43
CA GLU A 78 -9.55 10.65 11.61
C GLU A 78 -11.00 10.68 12.11
N GLY A 79 -11.70 9.53 12.07
CA GLY A 79 -13.15 9.47 12.30
C GLY A 79 -13.93 10.02 11.10
N GLN A 80 -13.33 9.95 9.92
CA GLN A 80 -13.89 10.37 8.63
C GLN A 80 -14.11 9.15 7.72
N GLY A 81 -14.64 9.38 6.52
CA GLY A 81 -14.94 8.32 5.57
C GLY A 81 -16.27 7.61 5.83
N GLU A 82 -16.64 6.73 4.90
CA GLU A 82 -17.92 6.01 4.93
C GLU A 82 -18.00 5.04 6.11
N ASP A 83 -16.93 4.27 6.37
CA ASP A 83 -16.92 3.27 7.45
C ASP A 83 -17.03 3.90 8.82
N ALA A 84 -16.26 4.97 9.10
CA ALA A 84 -16.32 5.60 10.42
C ALA A 84 -17.72 6.15 10.71
N ARG A 85 -18.39 6.70 9.68
CA ARG A 85 -19.77 7.20 9.77
C ARG A 85 -20.78 6.05 9.93
N ALA A 86 -20.67 5.02 9.10
CA ALA A 86 -21.58 3.88 9.10
C ALA A 86 -21.51 3.09 10.40
N LEU A 87 -20.33 2.98 10.99
CA LEU A 87 -20.07 2.21 12.20
C LEU A 87 -20.15 3.06 13.48
N GLY A 88 -20.18 4.39 13.35
CA GLY A 88 -20.10 5.30 14.49
C GLY A 88 -18.81 5.10 15.31
N VAL A 89 -17.75 4.61 14.69
CA VAL A 89 -16.49 4.27 15.36
C VAL A 89 -15.31 4.91 14.64
N ARG A 90 -14.37 5.41 15.42
CA ARG A 90 -13.07 5.87 14.95
C ARG A 90 -12.00 4.83 15.32
N ALA A 91 -11.09 4.54 14.40
CA ALA A 91 -9.91 3.75 14.75
C ALA A 91 -8.97 4.59 15.63
N VAL A 92 -8.74 4.15 16.86
CA VAL A 92 -7.90 4.85 17.85
C VAL A 92 -6.57 4.15 18.11
N ARG A 93 -6.43 2.91 17.66
CA ARG A 93 -5.20 2.13 17.76
C ARG A 93 -5.08 1.13 16.62
N ILE A 94 -3.91 1.09 16.00
CA ILE A 94 -3.54 0.06 15.02
C ILE A 94 -2.68 -1.02 15.66
N ILE A 95 -2.88 -2.25 15.19
CA ILE A 95 -2.11 -3.44 15.54
C ILE A 95 -1.62 -4.04 14.22
N PRO A 96 -0.40 -3.72 13.78
CA PRO A 96 0.14 -4.21 12.52
C PRO A 96 0.53 -5.70 12.62
N GLY A 97 0.65 -6.37 11.47
CA GLY A 97 1.24 -7.72 11.37
C GLY A 97 2.71 -7.72 11.79
N HIS A 98 3.41 -6.61 11.54
CA HIS A 98 4.79 -6.41 11.96
C HIS A 98 5.04 -5.05 12.63
N GLY A 99 5.79 -5.08 13.74
CA GLY A 99 6.16 -3.90 14.51
C GLY A 99 5.29 -3.70 15.75
N MET A 100 5.35 -2.50 16.33
CA MET A 100 4.64 -2.19 17.57
C MET A 100 3.26 -1.57 17.29
N PRO A 101 2.22 -1.90 18.08
CA PRO A 101 0.95 -1.19 18.03
C PRO A 101 1.13 0.32 18.25
N SER A 102 0.27 1.12 17.62
CA SER A 102 0.36 2.59 17.64
C SER A 102 -1.01 3.21 17.83
N THR A 103 -1.10 4.31 18.59
CA THR A 103 -2.30 5.16 18.68
C THR A 103 -2.34 6.25 17.60
N LEU A 104 -1.25 6.40 16.83
CA LEU A 104 -1.13 7.38 15.75
C LEU A 104 -1.68 6.81 14.44
N VAL A 105 -2.96 6.41 14.41
CA VAL A 105 -3.57 5.69 13.27
C VAL A 105 -3.42 6.46 11.94
N ALA A 106 -4.03 7.65 11.83
CA ALA A 106 -3.97 8.44 10.62
C ALA A 106 -2.53 8.89 10.27
N PRO A 107 -1.69 9.37 11.22
CA PRO A 107 -0.29 9.66 10.92
C PRO A 107 0.52 8.46 10.42
N SER A 108 0.24 7.24 10.92
CA SER A 108 0.90 6.01 10.45
C SER A 108 0.50 5.69 9.00
N ALA A 109 -0.78 5.79 8.66
CA ALA A 109 -1.28 5.59 7.30
C ALA A 109 -0.74 6.67 6.34
N ALA A 110 -0.83 7.95 6.73
CA ALA A 110 -0.27 9.07 5.96
C ALA A 110 1.24 8.91 5.72
N ARG A 111 2.00 8.41 6.71
CA ARG A 111 3.43 8.10 6.54
C ARG A 111 3.65 7.00 5.50
N ALA A 112 2.87 5.92 5.53
CA ALA A 112 2.97 4.84 4.54
C ALA A 112 2.68 5.36 3.12
N ARG A 113 1.59 6.11 2.95
CA ARG A 113 1.25 6.81 1.69
C ARG A 113 2.40 7.71 1.21
N ASN A 114 2.94 8.54 2.09
CA ASN A 114 4.01 9.47 1.73
C ASN A 114 5.33 8.77 1.33
N ILE A 115 5.64 7.62 1.92
CA ILE A 115 6.79 6.80 1.51
C ILE A 115 6.56 6.26 0.10
N PHE A 116 5.38 5.73 -0.17
CA PHE A 116 5.01 5.24 -1.50
C PHE A 116 5.07 6.36 -2.55
N LEU A 117 4.49 7.54 -2.28
CA LEU A 117 4.51 8.65 -3.22
C LEU A 117 5.95 9.14 -3.51
N LYS A 118 6.84 9.17 -2.51
CA LYS A 118 8.26 9.46 -2.74
C LYS A 118 8.93 8.42 -3.63
N GLN A 119 8.57 7.16 -3.47
CA GLN A 119 9.08 6.09 -4.30
C GLN A 119 8.56 6.18 -5.73
N PHE A 120 7.27 6.47 -5.90
CA PHE A 120 6.67 6.74 -7.20
C PHE A 120 7.38 7.90 -7.92
N GLU A 121 7.64 9.01 -7.21
CA GLU A 121 8.39 10.14 -7.77
C GLU A 121 9.83 9.77 -8.16
N ALA A 122 10.49 8.88 -7.42
CA ALA A 122 11.81 8.38 -7.81
C ALA A 122 11.77 7.55 -9.11
N VAL A 123 10.76 6.68 -9.25
CA VAL A 123 10.51 5.94 -10.51
C VAL A 123 10.23 6.92 -11.66
N ARG A 124 9.35 7.89 -11.44
CA ARG A 124 8.99 8.92 -12.41
C ARG A 124 10.20 9.73 -12.87
N SER A 125 11.06 10.14 -11.94
CA SER A 125 12.30 10.85 -12.23
C SER A 125 13.27 9.99 -13.02
N ALA A 126 13.39 8.70 -12.73
CA ALA A 126 14.30 7.80 -13.44
C ALA A 126 13.86 7.58 -14.90
N LEU A 127 12.54 7.51 -15.15
CA LEU A 127 11.95 7.38 -16.48
C LEU A 127 12.02 8.67 -17.31
N GLY A 128 12.04 9.84 -16.66
CA GLY A 128 11.91 11.16 -17.28
C GLY A 128 12.99 11.54 -18.30
N ASP A 129 14.10 10.80 -18.35
CA ASP A 129 15.17 11.00 -19.32
C ASP A 129 14.93 10.26 -20.66
N GLY A 130 13.79 9.55 -20.79
CA GLY A 130 13.50 8.69 -21.96
C GLY A 130 14.44 7.49 -22.07
N ARG A 131 15.31 7.28 -21.08
CA ARG A 131 16.27 6.18 -21.04
C ARG A 131 15.60 4.90 -20.51
N PRO A 132 15.91 3.73 -21.09
CA PRO A 132 15.57 2.46 -20.48
C PRO A 132 16.03 2.42 -19.02
N THR A 133 15.13 2.07 -18.12
CA THR A 133 15.33 2.12 -16.66
C THR A 133 15.04 0.76 -16.05
N HIS A 134 15.98 0.24 -15.28
CA HIS A 134 15.78 -0.96 -14.47
C HIS A 134 15.12 -0.59 -13.12
N PRO A 135 14.21 -1.41 -12.54
CA PRO A 135 13.58 -1.12 -11.24
C PRO A 135 14.57 -0.84 -10.11
N VAL A 136 15.74 -1.48 -10.16
CA VAL A 136 16.82 -1.26 -9.19
C VAL A 136 17.39 0.15 -9.29
N GLU A 137 17.60 0.68 -10.50
CA GLU A 137 18.16 2.03 -10.70
C GLU A 137 17.22 3.11 -10.17
N ALA A 138 15.91 2.95 -10.40
CA ALA A 138 14.89 3.86 -9.88
C ALA A 138 14.93 3.95 -8.35
N VAL A 139 15.16 2.83 -7.67
CA VAL A 139 15.24 2.77 -6.20
C VAL A 139 16.59 3.21 -5.66
N GLU A 140 17.69 2.93 -6.38
CA GLU A 140 19.02 3.38 -6.01
C GLU A 140 19.11 4.91 -5.93
N GLY A 141 18.49 5.62 -6.87
CA GLY A 141 18.40 7.08 -6.84
C GLY A 141 17.74 7.63 -5.56
N MET A 142 16.81 6.87 -4.96
CA MET A 142 16.14 7.26 -3.71
C MET A 142 16.99 6.97 -2.46
N LEU A 143 17.81 5.92 -2.48
CA LEU A 143 18.55 5.45 -1.31
C LEU A 143 19.95 6.06 -1.16
N GLY A 144 20.53 6.58 -2.25
CA GLY A 144 21.90 7.09 -2.28
C GLY A 144 22.92 6.08 -1.73
N ASP A 145 23.91 6.55 -0.98
CA ASP A 145 24.98 5.72 -0.41
C ASP A 145 24.53 4.81 0.76
N GLY A 146 23.23 4.81 1.10
CA GLY A 146 22.65 4.07 2.23
C GLY A 146 22.42 2.57 1.99
N ARG A 147 22.72 2.05 0.79
CA ARG A 147 22.29 0.74 0.28
C ARG A 147 22.67 -0.44 1.17
N GLY A 148 23.92 -0.50 1.63
CA GLY A 148 24.43 -1.64 2.42
C GLY A 148 23.88 -1.71 3.84
N ARG A 149 23.45 -0.58 4.42
CA ARG A 149 22.93 -0.51 5.80
C ARG A 149 21.46 -0.92 5.92
N ASN A 150 20.78 -1.16 4.79
CA ASN A 150 19.33 -1.36 4.75
C ASN A 150 18.89 -2.42 3.72
N ALA A 151 19.66 -3.49 3.51
CA ALA A 151 19.41 -4.48 2.44
C ALA A 151 17.95 -5.01 2.36
N GLN A 152 17.31 -5.29 3.51
CA GLN A 152 15.89 -5.70 3.54
C GLN A 152 14.94 -4.60 3.05
N ARG A 153 15.19 -3.34 3.41
CA ARG A 153 14.39 -2.21 2.92
C ARG A 153 14.64 -1.98 1.43
N THR A 154 15.88 -2.16 0.97
CA THR A 154 16.21 -2.08 -0.46
C THR A 154 15.40 -3.10 -1.26
N SER A 155 15.30 -4.35 -0.80
CA SER A 155 14.50 -5.37 -1.48
C SER A 155 13.01 -5.00 -1.56
N ALA A 156 12.41 -4.58 -0.43
CA ALA A 156 11.01 -4.14 -0.40
C ALA A 156 10.76 -2.98 -1.37
N LEU A 157 11.67 -2.01 -1.40
CA LEU A 157 11.59 -0.88 -2.31
C LEU A 157 11.76 -1.32 -3.77
N VAL A 158 12.73 -2.17 -4.11
CA VAL A 158 12.87 -2.67 -5.49
C VAL A 158 11.62 -3.40 -5.95
N SER A 159 11.03 -4.24 -5.09
CA SER A 159 9.78 -4.93 -5.39
C SER A 159 8.63 -3.96 -5.66
N THR A 160 8.43 -2.98 -4.77
CA THR A 160 7.40 -1.95 -4.95
C THR A 160 7.66 -1.08 -6.19
N GLY A 161 8.93 -0.81 -6.53
CA GLY A 161 9.30 -0.04 -7.72
C GLY A 161 8.96 -0.79 -9.01
N LEU A 162 9.18 -2.11 -9.02
CA LEU A 162 8.75 -2.96 -10.12
C LEU A 162 7.22 -3.02 -10.22
N GLN A 163 6.50 -3.15 -9.11
CA GLN A 163 5.03 -3.12 -9.12
C GLN A 163 4.51 -1.83 -9.76
N ILE A 164 5.06 -0.67 -9.38
CA ILE A 164 4.71 0.63 -9.97
C ILE A 164 4.95 0.63 -11.49
N LEU A 165 6.11 0.14 -11.94
CA LEU A 165 6.45 0.09 -13.36
C LEU A 165 5.52 -0.82 -14.17
N LEU A 166 5.09 -1.94 -13.59
CA LEU A 166 4.12 -2.83 -14.22
C LEU A 166 2.73 -2.18 -14.33
N GLU A 167 2.25 -1.50 -13.28
CA GLU A 167 0.98 -0.78 -13.36
C GLU A 167 1.01 0.39 -14.35
N LEU A 168 2.16 1.08 -14.47
CA LEU A 168 2.36 2.07 -15.51
C LEU A 168 2.31 1.45 -16.92
N ALA A 169 2.84 0.25 -17.08
CA ALA A 169 2.84 -0.46 -18.36
C ALA A 169 1.43 -0.93 -18.75
N GLU A 170 0.66 -1.44 -17.79
CA GLU A 170 -0.76 -1.79 -17.97
C GLU A 170 -1.61 -0.59 -18.40
N ARG A 171 -1.17 0.62 -18.06
CA ARG A 171 -1.81 1.89 -18.41
C ARG A 171 -1.19 2.58 -19.61
N GLU A 172 -0.32 1.89 -20.35
CA GLU A 172 0.34 2.41 -21.56
C GLU A 172 1.14 3.71 -21.32
N ALA A 173 1.58 3.97 -20.09
CA ALA A 173 2.44 5.11 -19.76
C ALA A 173 3.93 4.79 -20.00
N VAL A 174 4.29 3.51 -19.89
CA VAL A 174 5.62 2.98 -20.16
C VAL A 174 5.52 1.69 -20.95
N GLU A 175 6.59 1.35 -21.67
CA GLU A 175 6.77 0.07 -22.34
C GLU A 175 7.79 -0.77 -21.57
N ARG A 176 7.49 -2.05 -21.40
CA ARG A 176 8.43 -3.04 -20.86
C ARG A 176 9.23 -3.66 -22.01
N LEU A 177 10.54 -3.61 -21.90
CA LEU A 177 11.48 -4.22 -22.85
C LEU A 177 11.84 -5.66 -22.45
N ASP A 178 12.38 -6.43 -23.40
CA ASP A 178 12.66 -7.87 -23.25
C ASP A 178 13.64 -8.22 -22.11
N ASP A 179 14.52 -7.28 -21.73
CA ASP A 179 15.52 -7.45 -20.67
C ASP A 179 15.05 -6.99 -19.28
N GLY A 180 13.75 -6.67 -19.14
CA GLY A 180 13.17 -6.20 -17.89
C GLY A 180 13.41 -4.71 -17.61
N LEU A 181 13.89 -3.95 -18.61
CA LEU A 181 13.90 -2.50 -18.59
C LEU A 181 12.53 -1.91 -18.92
N PHE A 182 12.33 -0.66 -18.53
CA PHE A 182 11.12 0.11 -18.82
C PHE A 182 11.50 1.45 -19.46
N VAL A 183 10.72 1.90 -20.45
CA VAL A 183 10.90 3.20 -21.10
C VAL A 183 9.56 3.94 -21.15
N ALA A 184 9.55 5.23 -20.83
CA ALA A 184 8.33 6.03 -20.89
C ALA A 184 8.04 6.51 -22.33
N HIS A 185 6.77 6.47 -22.73
CA HIS A 185 6.32 7.02 -24.01
C HIS A 185 6.29 8.56 -24.05
N GLY A 186 6.41 9.19 -22.87
CA GLY A 186 6.42 10.63 -22.67
C GLY A 186 6.53 10.96 -21.18
N PRO A 187 6.25 12.21 -20.78
CA PRO A 187 6.21 12.58 -19.37
C PRO A 187 5.18 11.73 -18.61
N VAL A 188 5.66 10.96 -17.62
CA VAL A 188 4.77 10.19 -16.74
C VAL A 188 4.03 11.18 -15.81
N PRO A 189 2.68 11.14 -15.76
CA PRO A 189 1.91 12.05 -14.92
C PRO A 189 2.12 11.77 -13.42
N PRO A 190 1.70 12.70 -12.54
CA PRO A 190 1.62 12.43 -11.11
C PRO A 190 0.71 11.22 -10.83
N TRP A 191 0.87 10.60 -9.67
CA TRP A 191 0.10 9.41 -9.29
C TRP A 191 -1.41 9.60 -9.44
N GLU A 192 -1.94 10.76 -9.05
CA GLU A 192 -3.36 11.09 -9.14
C GLU A 192 -3.88 11.13 -10.59
N GLY A 193 -3.00 11.41 -11.56
CA GLY A 193 -3.32 11.35 -12.98
C GLY A 193 -3.31 9.92 -13.54
N ILE A 194 -2.61 9.00 -12.87
CA ILE A 194 -2.53 7.57 -13.23
C ILE A 194 -3.69 6.83 -12.59
N TRP A 195 -3.94 7.08 -11.31
CA TRP A 195 -4.99 6.44 -10.52
C TRP A 195 -6.00 7.50 -10.04
N PRO A 196 -6.96 7.91 -10.88
CA PRO A 196 -7.98 8.86 -10.47
C PRO A 196 -8.83 8.25 -9.34
N GLU A 197 -9.32 9.11 -8.45
CA GLU A 197 -10.16 8.68 -7.34
C GLU A 197 -11.38 7.91 -7.85
N GLY A 198 -11.56 6.68 -7.35
CA GLY A 198 -12.66 5.80 -7.76
C GLY A 198 -12.35 4.80 -8.88
N ALA A 199 -11.15 4.81 -9.47
CA ALA A 199 -10.71 3.74 -10.36
C ALA A 199 -10.57 2.41 -9.58
N LYS A 200 -11.41 1.42 -9.91
CA LYS A 200 -11.34 0.06 -9.33
C LYS A 200 -10.12 -0.68 -9.84
#